data_AF-A0A9W8WJA5-F1
#
_entry.id   AF-A0A9W8WJA5-F1
#
_cell.length_a   1.000
_cell.length_b   1.000
_cell.length_c   1.000
_cell.angle_alpha   90.00
_cell.angle_beta   90.00
_cell.angle_gamma   90.00
#
_symmetry.space_group_name_H-M   'P 1'
#
loop_
_entity.id
_entity.type
_entity.pdbx_description
1 polymer ?
#
loop_
_entity_poly.entity_id
_entity_poly.type
_entity_poly.pdbx_seq_one_letter_code
_entity_poly.pdbx_strand_id
1 'polypeptide(L)'
;MLLHGAAILVLLALVQLALCAEDYYKILGVDRSASNKELKQAYRQLSKKFHPDKNPGDNTAHDKFVEVSDAYDVLSNEETRRIYDRLGRDGINSHRQGGGNPHDPFDLFSRFFGGHGHSGRTSSEPRGHNVEVRVEISLRDFYNGATTEFAWNKQHICEHCEGTGSADGQVDACKVCGGHGVRTIKRQLAPGMFQQMRMKCDACGGQGKTIKHKCPVCQGQRVERKATNVLLKIQRGAGRDSRVVYENEADESPDWVPGDLIVTLSEQAPSDENNPDKVDGVFFRRKGNDLYWTELLSLREAWMGGWTRNLTHLDSHVVRLQRPRGQVVQPGHIETIVGEGMPVWHEDGDSVYHTTEFGNLYVEYRVVLPDQMDTTMESEFRGLWEKWRGKNGVDLQADSGRASQPQRDEL
;
A
#
# COMPACT_ATOMS: atom_id res chain seq x y z
N MET A 1 -63.71 35.31 -7.43
CA MET A 1 -62.38 35.16 -8.04
C MET A 1 -61.30 34.66 -7.06
N LEU A 2 -61.42 34.83 -5.73
CA LEU A 2 -60.42 34.36 -4.76
C LEU A 2 -60.39 32.82 -4.55
N LEU A 3 -61.52 32.14 -4.66
CA LEU A 3 -61.61 30.68 -4.46
C LEU A 3 -60.93 29.84 -5.57
N HIS A 4 -60.87 30.35 -6.80
CA HIS A 4 -60.23 29.64 -7.91
C HIS A 4 -58.69 29.75 -7.87
N GLY A 5 -58.15 30.87 -7.35
CA GLY A 5 -56.71 31.03 -7.14
C GLY A 5 -56.16 30.10 -6.07
N ALA A 6 -56.91 29.87 -4.98
CA ALA A 6 -56.53 28.94 -3.93
C ALA A 6 -56.53 27.48 -4.41
N ALA A 7 -57.51 27.08 -5.22
CA ALA A 7 -57.57 25.73 -5.78
C ALA A 7 -56.39 25.47 -6.75
N ILE A 8 -56.00 26.45 -7.57
CA ILE A 8 -54.87 26.33 -8.49
C ILE A 8 -53.54 26.30 -7.71
N LEU A 9 -53.39 27.08 -6.64
CA LEU A 9 -52.22 27.04 -5.76
C LEU A 9 -52.08 25.70 -5.01
N VAL A 10 -53.19 25.14 -4.53
CA VAL A 10 -53.20 23.80 -3.90
C VAL A 10 -52.88 22.73 -4.94
N LEU A 11 -53.39 22.85 -6.17
CA LEU A 11 -53.11 21.88 -7.24
C LEU A 11 -51.66 21.99 -7.72
N LEU A 12 -51.08 23.19 -7.81
CA LEU A 12 -49.66 23.41 -8.08
C LEU A 12 -48.76 22.91 -6.93
N ALA A 13 -49.17 23.12 -5.67
CA ALA A 13 -48.47 22.59 -4.51
C ALA A 13 -48.56 21.05 -4.44
N LEU A 14 -49.69 20.45 -4.80
CA LEU A 14 -49.87 19.01 -4.91
C LEU A 14 -49.07 18.42 -6.09
N VAL A 15 -48.95 19.13 -7.21
CA VAL A 15 -48.09 18.76 -8.34
C VAL A 15 -46.60 18.87 -7.96
N GLN A 16 -46.20 19.90 -7.20
CA GLN A 16 -44.86 20.01 -6.64
C GLN A 16 -44.56 18.92 -5.60
N LEU A 17 -45.50 18.60 -4.71
CA LEU A 17 -45.39 17.50 -3.75
C LEU A 17 -45.33 16.13 -4.45
N ALA A 18 -46.07 15.93 -5.54
CA ALA A 18 -46.00 14.72 -6.37
C ALA A 18 -44.69 14.61 -7.17
N LEU A 19 -44.09 15.74 -7.58
CA LEU A 19 -42.75 15.80 -8.19
C LEU A 19 -41.60 15.64 -7.18
N CYS A 20 -41.90 15.81 -5.88
CA CYS A 20 -41.00 15.57 -4.74
C CYS A 20 -41.12 14.15 -4.16
N ALA A 21 -41.98 13.27 -4.71
CA ALA A 21 -41.83 11.83 -4.50
C ALA A 21 -40.50 11.41 -5.15
N GLU A 22 -39.50 11.15 -4.32
CA GLU A 22 -38.09 11.08 -4.71
C GLU A 22 -37.81 9.98 -5.74
N ASP A 23 -37.52 10.40 -6.96
CA ASP A 23 -37.11 9.51 -8.03
C ASP A 23 -35.74 8.88 -7.70
N TYR A 24 -35.61 7.55 -7.73
CA TYR A 24 -34.35 6.83 -7.49
C TYR A 24 -33.22 7.30 -8.42
N TYR A 25 -33.53 7.72 -9.65
CA TYR A 25 -32.52 8.31 -10.54
C TYR A 25 -32.00 9.65 -10.01
N LYS A 26 -32.87 10.47 -9.40
CA LYS A 26 -32.47 11.74 -8.77
C LYS A 26 -31.70 11.53 -7.48
N ILE A 27 -32.05 10.50 -6.68
CA ILE A 27 -31.32 10.13 -5.46
C ILE A 27 -29.87 9.75 -5.80
N LEU A 28 -29.68 8.97 -6.87
CA LEU A 28 -28.35 8.62 -7.36
C LEU A 28 -27.68 9.74 -8.17
N GLY A 29 -28.41 10.81 -8.52
CA GLY A 29 -27.88 11.93 -9.31
C GLY A 29 -27.53 11.54 -10.75
N VAL A 30 -28.25 10.58 -11.33
CA VAL A 30 -28.03 10.08 -12.69
C VAL A 30 -29.25 10.28 -13.59
N ASP A 31 -29.04 10.23 -14.91
CA ASP A 31 -30.13 10.28 -15.88
C ASP A 31 -30.91 8.95 -15.92
N ARG A 32 -32.18 8.98 -16.36
CA ARG A 32 -33.01 7.77 -16.52
C ARG A 32 -32.44 6.78 -17.54
N SER A 33 -31.69 7.28 -18.51
CA SER A 33 -30.97 6.48 -19.51
C SER A 33 -29.61 5.93 -19.02
N ALA A 34 -29.25 6.16 -17.75
CA ALA A 34 -27.96 5.75 -17.21
C ALA A 34 -27.71 4.25 -17.35
N SER A 35 -26.49 3.93 -17.78
CA SER A 35 -25.97 2.56 -17.86
C SER A 35 -25.72 1.98 -16.46
N ASN A 36 -25.66 0.64 -16.36
CA ASN A 36 -25.31 -0.03 -15.09
C ASN A 36 -23.95 0.40 -14.54
N LYS A 37 -23.02 0.80 -15.43
CA LYS A 37 -21.71 1.32 -15.04
C LYS A 37 -21.82 2.68 -14.33
N GLU A 38 -22.66 3.58 -14.85
CA GLU A 38 -22.91 4.91 -14.26
C GLU A 38 -23.66 4.79 -12.94
N LEU A 39 -24.68 3.91 -12.85
CA LEU A 39 -25.37 3.61 -11.60
C LEU A 39 -24.40 3.11 -10.53
N LYS A 40 -23.50 2.20 -10.89
CA LYS A 40 -22.48 1.65 -10.00
C LYS A 40 -21.49 2.72 -9.53
N GLN A 41 -21.12 3.65 -10.41
CA GLN A 41 -20.21 4.74 -10.09
C GLN A 41 -20.86 5.78 -9.15
N ALA A 42 -22.11 6.15 -9.42
CA ALA A 42 -22.87 7.07 -8.58
C ALA A 42 -23.09 6.50 -7.16
N TYR A 43 -23.50 5.24 -7.06
CA TYR A 43 -23.65 4.54 -5.79
C TYR A 43 -22.34 4.51 -5.00
N ARG A 44 -21.19 4.25 -5.66
CA ARG A 44 -19.88 4.28 -5.00
C ARG A 44 -19.56 5.63 -4.36
N GLN A 45 -19.81 6.71 -5.08
CA GLN A 45 -19.50 8.06 -4.61
C GLN A 45 -20.39 8.47 -3.44
N LEU A 46 -21.70 8.22 -3.55
CA LEU A 46 -22.69 8.59 -2.53
C LEU A 46 -22.57 7.71 -1.28
N SER A 47 -22.34 6.41 -1.42
CA SER A 47 -22.13 5.51 -0.29
C SER A 47 -20.88 5.86 0.52
N LYS A 48 -19.79 6.24 -0.16
CA LYS A 48 -18.58 6.74 0.52
C LYS A 48 -18.82 8.07 1.24
N LYS A 49 -19.69 8.93 0.69
CA LYS A 49 -20.02 10.24 1.28
C LYS A 49 -20.88 10.12 2.53
N PHE A 50 -21.88 9.25 2.51
CA PHE A 50 -22.85 9.08 3.60
C PHE A 50 -22.54 7.90 4.53
N HIS A 51 -21.33 7.33 4.44
CA HIS A 51 -20.95 6.18 5.24
C HIS A 51 -21.01 6.49 6.77
N PRO A 52 -21.55 5.58 7.61
CA PRO A 52 -21.62 5.78 9.06
C PRO A 52 -20.26 6.00 9.72
N ASP A 53 -19.21 5.29 9.29
CA ASP A 53 -17.85 5.50 9.83
C ASP A 53 -17.31 6.92 9.59
N LYS A 54 -17.73 7.58 8.50
CA LYS A 54 -17.34 8.95 8.18
C LYS A 54 -18.28 9.98 8.80
N ASN A 55 -19.48 9.57 9.18
CA ASN A 55 -20.53 10.43 9.74
C ASN A 55 -21.11 9.81 11.03
N PRO A 56 -20.29 9.55 12.06
CA PRO A 56 -20.76 8.88 13.26
C PRO A 56 -21.77 9.75 14.01
N GLY A 57 -22.97 9.22 14.25
CA GLY A 57 -24.04 9.89 15.00
C GLY A 57 -24.88 10.90 14.21
N ASP A 58 -24.68 11.02 12.89
CA ASP A 58 -25.54 11.85 12.02
C ASP A 58 -26.67 11.02 11.43
N ASN A 59 -27.87 11.18 12.00
CA ASN A 59 -29.08 10.50 11.51
C ASN A 59 -29.45 10.90 10.08
N THR A 60 -29.10 12.11 9.63
CA THR A 60 -29.43 12.56 8.27
C THR A 60 -28.54 11.92 7.20
N ALA A 61 -27.28 11.64 7.55
CA ALA A 61 -26.38 10.86 6.70
C ALA A 61 -26.83 9.39 6.65
N HIS A 62 -27.31 8.85 7.78
CA HIS A 62 -27.88 7.51 7.84
C HIS A 62 -29.10 7.35 6.92
N ASP A 63 -30.08 8.25 7.01
CA ASP A 63 -31.29 8.19 6.18
C ASP A 63 -30.95 8.27 4.68
N LYS A 64 -30.04 9.17 4.30
CA LYS A 64 -29.55 9.27 2.90
C LYS A 64 -28.81 8.04 2.44
N PHE A 65 -28.06 7.38 3.33
CA PHE A 65 -27.37 6.14 3.01
C PHE A 65 -28.36 5.00 2.71
N VAL A 66 -29.45 4.92 3.49
CA VAL A 66 -30.54 3.97 3.27
C VAL A 66 -31.23 4.23 1.93
N GLU A 67 -31.56 5.48 1.62
CA GLU A 67 -32.20 5.87 0.35
C GLU A 67 -31.32 5.59 -0.87
N VAL A 68 -30.02 5.90 -0.79
CA VAL A 68 -29.05 5.64 -1.87
C VAL A 68 -28.88 4.14 -2.11
N SER A 69 -28.87 3.34 -1.04
CA SER A 69 -28.79 1.88 -1.12
C SER A 69 -30.05 1.28 -1.74
N ASP A 70 -31.24 1.73 -1.32
CA ASP A 70 -32.51 1.28 -1.89
C ASP A 70 -32.65 1.65 -3.38
N ALA A 71 -32.25 2.88 -3.74
CA ALA A 71 -32.24 3.34 -5.13
C ALA A 71 -31.35 2.47 -6.02
N TYR A 72 -30.16 2.12 -5.54
CA TYR A 72 -29.23 1.28 -6.30
C TYR A 72 -29.73 -0.17 -6.40
N ASP A 73 -30.28 -0.74 -5.32
CA ASP A 73 -30.86 -2.09 -5.32
C ASP A 73 -31.90 -2.24 -6.44
N VAL A 74 -32.85 -1.29 -6.48
CA VAL A 74 -33.93 -1.30 -7.46
C VAL A 74 -33.43 -1.07 -8.89
N LEU A 75 -32.50 -0.12 -9.10
CA LEU A 75 -32.06 0.26 -10.45
C LEU A 75 -30.94 -0.63 -11.01
N SER A 76 -30.22 -1.38 -10.18
CA SER A 76 -29.09 -2.21 -10.63
C SER A 76 -29.52 -3.52 -11.31
N ASN A 77 -30.67 -4.08 -10.93
CA ASN A 77 -31.25 -5.26 -11.56
C ASN A 77 -32.24 -4.85 -12.67
N GLU A 78 -32.09 -5.43 -13.85
CA GLU A 78 -32.88 -5.08 -15.03
C GLU A 78 -34.39 -5.37 -14.85
N GLU A 79 -34.75 -6.41 -14.11
CA GLU A 79 -36.15 -6.76 -13.82
C GLU A 79 -36.81 -5.73 -12.89
N THR A 80 -36.18 -5.43 -11.77
CA THR A 80 -36.69 -4.44 -10.80
C THR A 80 -36.65 -3.04 -11.38
N ARG A 81 -35.64 -2.67 -12.17
CA ARG A 81 -35.58 -1.39 -12.88
C ARG A 81 -36.76 -1.24 -13.84
N ARG A 82 -37.10 -2.28 -14.62
CA ARG A 82 -38.27 -2.26 -15.51
C ARG A 82 -39.59 -2.11 -14.76
N ILE A 83 -39.72 -2.74 -13.59
CA ILE A 83 -40.90 -2.61 -12.73
C ILE A 83 -41.00 -1.17 -12.20
N TYR A 84 -39.90 -0.63 -11.69
CA TYR A 84 -39.82 0.75 -11.21
C TYR A 84 -40.11 1.78 -12.30
N ASP A 85 -39.54 1.61 -13.50
CA ASP A 85 -39.75 2.52 -14.63
C ASP A 85 -41.22 2.54 -15.10
N ARG A 86 -41.96 1.43 -14.89
CA ARG A 86 -43.36 1.30 -15.31
C ARG A 86 -44.36 1.70 -14.22
N LEU A 87 -44.09 1.36 -12.97
CA LEU A 87 -45.05 1.41 -11.86
C LEU A 87 -44.56 2.25 -10.67
N GLY A 88 -43.36 2.85 -10.75
CA GLY A 88 -42.76 3.62 -9.68
C GLY A 88 -42.45 2.79 -8.43
N ARG A 89 -42.27 3.48 -7.29
CA ARG A 89 -42.00 2.83 -5.98
C ARG A 89 -43.11 1.87 -5.56
N ASP A 90 -44.37 2.15 -5.91
CA ASP A 90 -45.51 1.30 -5.56
C ASP A 90 -45.45 -0.09 -6.22
N GLY A 91 -44.94 -0.15 -7.46
CA GLY A 91 -44.67 -1.41 -8.15
C GLY A 91 -43.59 -2.24 -7.46
N ILE A 92 -42.54 -1.59 -6.94
CA ILE A 92 -41.47 -2.24 -6.18
C ILE A 92 -41.98 -2.74 -4.83
N ASN A 93 -42.76 -1.95 -4.11
CA ASN A 93 -43.35 -2.34 -2.83
C ASN A 93 -44.29 -3.55 -2.99
N SER A 94 -45.08 -3.57 -4.06
CA SER A 94 -45.95 -4.70 -4.42
C SER A 94 -45.15 -5.95 -4.79
N HIS A 95 -44.03 -5.79 -5.51
CA HIS A 95 -43.13 -6.89 -5.87
C HIS A 95 -42.41 -7.47 -4.64
N ARG A 96 -41.99 -6.63 -3.69
CA ARG A 96 -41.36 -7.05 -2.42
C ARG A 96 -42.33 -7.80 -1.51
N GLN A 97 -43.62 -7.42 -1.45
CA GLN A 97 -44.66 -8.13 -0.69
C GLN A 97 -44.99 -9.55 -1.21
N GLY A 98 -44.63 -9.88 -2.46
CA GLY A 98 -44.94 -11.16 -3.11
C GLY A 98 -43.94 -12.31 -2.90
N GLY A 99 -42.91 -12.14 -2.07
CA GLY A 99 -41.92 -13.19 -1.78
C GLY A 99 -40.44 -12.78 -1.79
N GLY A 100 -40.13 -11.48 -1.77
CA GLY A 100 -38.77 -10.97 -1.61
C GLY A 100 -38.49 -10.65 -0.15
N ASN A 101 -37.49 -11.30 0.46
CA ASN A 101 -37.05 -10.97 1.81
C ASN A 101 -36.60 -9.49 1.86
N PRO A 102 -36.95 -8.71 2.91
CA PRO A 102 -36.42 -7.36 3.07
C PRO A 102 -34.89 -7.45 3.19
N HIS A 103 -34.15 -6.95 2.19
CA HIS A 103 -32.70 -6.85 2.27
C HIS A 103 -32.34 -5.67 3.17
N ASP A 104 -31.50 -5.93 4.18
CA ASP A 104 -30.88 -4.88 4.97
C ASP A 104 -29.98 -4.03 4.04
N PRO A 105 -30.17 -2.70 3.96
CA PRO A 105 -29.32 -1.81 3.17
C PRO A 105 -27.81 -2.00 3.44
N PHE A 106 -27.45 -2.40 4.66
CA PHE A 106 -26.05 -2.67 5.05
C PHE A 106 -25.51 -4.01 4.53
N ASP A 107 -26.38 -5.00 4.25
CA ASP A 107 -25.99 -6.27 3.60
C ASP A 107 -25.64 -6.05 2.12
N LEU A 108 -26.39 -5.17 1.43
CA LEU A 108 -26.10 -4.79 0.04
C LEU A 108 -24.75 -4.07 -0.09
N PHE A 109 -24.41 -3.20 0.87
CA PHE A 109 -23.11 -2.54 0.94
C PHE A 109 -21.97 -3.53 1.22
N SER A 110 -22.16 -4.47 2.14
CA SER A 110 -21.17 -5.50 2.49
C SER A 110 -20.80 -6.40 1.30
N ARG A 111 -21.79 -6.73 0.47
CA ARG A 111 -21.61 -7.44 -0.81
C ARG A 111 -20.85 -6.62 -1.87
N PHE A 112 -20.91 -5.30 -1.79
CA PHE A 112 -20.35 -4.39 -2.79
C PHE A 112 -18.95 -3.86 -2.41
N PHE A 113 -18.65 -3.68 -1.13
CA PHE A 113 -17.40 -3.10 -0.61
C PHE A 113 -16.50 -4.08 0.18
N GLY A 114 -16.88 -5.37 0.27
CA GLY A 114 -15.95 -6.41 0.72
C GLY A 114 -15.99 -6.76 2.21
N GLY A 115 -17.17 -6.80 2.81
CA GLY A 115 -17.38 -7.31 4.18
C GLY A 115 -17.84 -8.77 4.18
N HIS A 116 -17.01 -9.68 4.69
CA HIS A 116 -17.34 -11.10 4.88
C HIS A 116 -18.48 -11.29 5.90
N GLY A 117 -19.74 -11.31 5.45
CA GLY A 117 -20.93 -11.64 6.25
C GLY A 117 -21.66 -12.87 5.71
N HIS A 118 -21.78 -13.91 6.53
CA HIS A 118 -22.33 -15.22 6.17
C HIS A 118 -23.82 -15.21 5.78
N SER A 119 -24.14 -15.56 4.53
CA SER A 119 -25.33 -16.35 4.17
C SER A 119 -25.35 -16.65 2.67
N GLY A 120 -25.21 -17.93 2.31
CA GLY A 120 -25.62 -18.45 1.00
C GLY A 120 -24.49 -18.63 0.00
N ARG A 121 -24.09 -19.89 -0.16
CA ARG A 121 -23.42 -20.53 -1.32
C ARG A 121 -23.40 -19.72 -2.63
N THR A 122 -22.52 -18.74 -2.72
CA THR A 122 -21.95 -18.31 -3.99
C THR A 122 -20.67 -19.11 -4.14
N SER A 123 -20.50 -19.83 -5.25
CA SER A 123 -19.18 -20.32 -5.60
C SER A 123 -18.31 -19.09 -5.81
N SER A 124 -17.59 -18.65 -4.77
CA SER A 124 -16.37 -17.89 -4.99
C SER A 124 -15.59 -18.74 -5.97
N GLU A 125 -15.34 -18.21 -7.17
CA GLU A 125 -14.30 -18.80 -7.99
C GLU A 125 -13.07 -18.98 -7.09
N PRO A 126 -12.36 -20.11 -7.21
CA PRO A 126 -11.14 -20.28 -6.45
C PRO A 126 -10.27 -19.05 -6.74
N ARG A 127 -9.59 -18.51 -5.73
CA ARG A 127 -8.65 -17.41 -5.90
C ARG A 127 -7.23 -17.95 -5.80
N GLY A 128 -6.37 -17.44 -6.67
CA GLY A 128 -4.95 -17.74 -6.71
C GLY A 128 -4.23 -17.19 -5.47
N HIS A 129 -3.02 -17.67 -5.26
CA HIS A 129 -2.16 -17.18 -4.19
C HIS A 129 -1.63 -15.78 -4.50
N ASN A 130 -1.45 -14.97 -3.46
CA ASN A 130 -0.77 -13.69 -3.58
C ASN A 130 0.73 -13.92 -3.81
N VAL A 131 1.35 -13.00 -4.56
CA VAL A 131 2.79 -13.00 -4.83
C VAL A 131 3.39 -11.79 -4.13
N GLU A 132 4.49 -11.99 -3.40
CA GLU A 132 5.24 -10.89 -2.78
C GLU A 132 6.54 -10.66 -3.56
N VAL A 133 6.77 -9.41 -3.98
CA VAL A 133 7.99 -8.97 -4.66
C VAL A 133 8.62 -7.86 -3.84
N ARG A 134 9.94 -7.94 -3.64
CA ARG A 134 10.70 -6.85 -3.01
C ARG A 134 11.38 -6.02 -4.08
N VAL A 135 11.19 -4.71 -4.00
CA VAL A 135 11.83 -3.75 -4.89
C VAL A 135 12.74 -2.86 -4.05
N GLU A 136 13.99 -2.73 -4.49
CA GLU A 136 14.98 -1.87 -3.86
C GLU A 136 14.86 -0.46 -4.44
N ILE A 137 14.70 0.52 -3.55
CA ILE A 137 14.47 1.93 -3.89
C ILE A 137 15.50 2.78 -3.15
N SER A 138 16.04 3.80 -3.81
CA SER A 138 17.03 4.70 -3.21
C SER A 138 16.42 5.54 -2.09
N LEU A 139 17.23 5.94 -1.10
CA LEU A 139 16.77 6.82 -0.02
C LEU A 139 16.26 8.17 -0.55
N ARG A 140 16.86 8.66 -1.63
CA ARG A 140 16.43 9.88 -2.33
C ARG A 140 15.03 9.75 -2.92
N ASP A 141 14.71 8.61 -3.53
CA ASP A 141 13.38 8.36 -4.08
C ASP A 141 12.33 8.20 -2.98
N PHE A 142 12.68 7.63 -1.83
CA PHE A 142 11.82 7.64 -0.65
C PHE A 142 11.56 9.06 -0.14
N TYR A 143 12.55 9.96 -0.23
CA TYR A 143 12.43 11.34 0.25
C TYR A 143 11.60 12.22 -0.68
N ASN A 144 11.84 12.15 -1.99
CA ASN A 144 11.19 12.99 -2.99
C ASN A 144 9.85 12.40 -3.48
N GLY A 145 9.68 11.09 -3.36
CA GLY A 145 8.70 10.34 -4.13
C GLY A 145 9.19 10.15 -5.56
N ALA A 146 8.88 8.99 -6.14
CA ALA A 146 9.30 8.64 -7.49
C ALA A 146 8.25 7.76 -8.16
N THR A 147 8.27 7.72 -9.48
CA THR A 147 7.53 6.74 -10.25
C THR A 147 8.54 5.90 -11.01
N THR A 148 8.68 4.64 -10.60
CA THR A 148 9.62 3.70 -11.19
C THR A 148 8.85 2.55 -11.82
N GLU A 149 9.43 1.91 -12.83
CA GLU A 149 8.87 0.69 -13.41
C GLU A 149 9.78 -0.48 -13.03
N PHE A 150 9.17 -1.60 -12.65
CA PHE A 150 9.91 -2.83 -12.44
C PHE A 150 9.25 -3.96 -13.21
N ALA A 151 10.07 -4.89 -13.70
CA ALA A 151 9.62 -6.07 -14.39
C ALA A 151 9.66 -7.27 -13.45
N TRP A 152 8.61 -8.08 -13.46
CA TRP A 152 8.63 -9.38 -12.79
C TRP A 152 8.03 -10.47 -13.68
N ASN A 153 8.42 -11.72 -13.45
CA ASN A 153 7.99 -12.85 -14.27
C ASN A 153 6.62 -13.37 -13.84
N LYS A 154 5.55 -12.76 -14.38
CA LYS A 154 4.15 -13.13 -14.18
C LYS A 154 3.78 -14.32 -15.06
N GLN A 155 2.99 -15.25 -14.52
CA GLN A 155 2.29 -16.24 -15.32
C GLN A 155 1.02 -15.63 -15.92
N HIS A 156 0.93 -15.62 -17.25
CA HIS A 156 -0.22 -15.16 -18.02
C HIS A 156 -0.99 -16.33 -18.61
N ILE A 157 -2.28 -16.14 -18.84
CA ILE A 157 -3.04 -17.06 -19.69
C ILE A 157 -2.44 -17.03 -21.09
N CYS A 158 -2.20 -18.21 -21.67
CA CYS A 158 -1.59 -18.30 -22.99
C CYS A 158 -2.53 -17.68 -24.04
N GLU A 159 -2.08 -16.57 -24.64
CA GLU A 159 -2.85 -15.81 -25.63
C GLU A 159 -3.19 -16.66 -26.87
N HIS A 160 -2.30 -17.56 -27.27
CA HIS A 160 -2.48 -18.36 -28.48
C HIS A 160 -3.61 -19.39 -28.39
N CYS A 161 -3.89 -19.89 -27.19
CA CYS A 161 -4.96 -20.88 -26.97
C CYS A 161 -6.06 -20.38 -26.03
N GLU A 162 -5.99 -19.12 -25.61
CA GLU A 162 -6.92 -18.49 -24.67
C GLU A 162 -7.18 -19.33 -23.41
N GLY A 163 -6.14 -19.99 -22.90
CA GLY A 163 -6.25 -20.84 -21.72
C GLY A 163 -6.90 -22.22 -21.94
N THR A 164 -7.20 -22.61 -23.18
CA THR A 164 -7.72 -23.97 -23.47
C THR A 164 -6.63 -25.04 -23.47
N GLY A 165 -5.40 -24.66 -23.85
CA GLY A 165 -4.25 -25.55 -23.98
C GLY A 165 -4.22 -26.33 -25.30
N SER A 166 -5.26 -26.20 -26.13
CA SER A 166 -5.34 -26.82 -27.44
C SER A 166 -4.98 -25.80 -28.53
N ALA A 167 -4.33 -26.27 -29.60
CA ALA A 167 -4.01 -25.42 -30.76
C ALA A 167 -5.26 -25.03 -31.57
N ASP A 168 -6.29 -25.89 -31.55
CA ASP A 168 -7.55 -25.75 -32.28
C ASP A 168 -8.73 -25.34 -31.36
N GLY A 169 -8.47 -25.07 -30.08
CA GLY A 169 -9.48 -24.77 -29.06
C GLY A 169 -10.38 -25.95 -28.68
N GLN A 170 -10.23 -27.14 -29.28
CA GLN A 170 -11.07 -28.30 -29.01
C GLN A 170 -10.58 -29.08 -27.79
N VAL A 171 -11.46 -29.30 -26.82
CA VAL A 171 -11.20 -30.06 -25.60
C VAL A 171 -12.22 -31.16 -25.41
N ASP A 172 -11.75 -32.41 -25.45
CA ASP A 172 -12.60 -33.59 -25.21
C ASP A 172 -12.67 -33.90 -23.72
N ALA A 173 -13.81 -34.37 -23.22
CA ALA A 173 -13.90 -34.88 -21.86
C ALA A 173 -13.00 -36.13 -21.70
N CYS A 174 -12.23 -36.19 -20.62
CA CYS A 174 -11.35 -37.32 -20.36
C CYS A 174 -12.18 -38.59 -20.18
N LYS A 175 -12.04 -39.53 -21.12
CA LYS A 175 -12.80 -40.79 -21.13
C LYS A 175 -12.58 -41.64 -19.89
N VAL A 176 -11.45 -41.48 -19.21
CA VAL A 176 -11.06 -42.39 -18.12
C VAL A 176 -11.51 -41.90 -16.75
N CYS A 177 -11.73 -40.60 -16.56
CA CYS A 177 -12.39 -40.07 -15.36
C CYS A 177 -13.78 -39.49 -15.66
N GLY A 178 -14.30 -39.66 -16.89
CA GLY A 178 -15.59 -39.12 -17.30
C GLY A 178 -15.73 -37.61 -17.16
N GLY A 179 -14.65 -36.85 -17.31
CA GLY A 179 -14.67 -35.39 -17.10
C GLY A 179 -14.38 -34.93 -15.66
N HIS A 180 -14.35 -35.83 -14.68
CA HIS A 180 -14.29 -35.45 -13.26
C HIS A 180 -12.89 -35.09 -12.71
N GLY A 181 -11.82 -35.30 -13.49
CA GLY A 181 -10.44 -35.01 -13.09
C GLY A 181 -9.84 -35.94 -12.02
N VAL A 182 -10.67 -36.65 -11.24
CA VAL A 182 -10.24 -37.58 -10.18
C VAL A 182 -10.79 -38.98 -10.40
N ARG A 183 -10.08 -39.99 -9.90
CA ARG A 183 -10.52 -41.39 -9.86
C ARG A 183 -10.56 -41.89 -8.43
N THR A 184 -11.55 -42.72 -8.11
CA THR A 184 -11.65 -43.38 -6.80
C THR A 184 -11.07 -44.78 -6.90
N ILE A 185 -9.93 -45.03 -6.25
CA ILE A 185 -9.33 -46.36 -6.15
C ILE A 185 -9.63 -46.94 -4.77
N LYS A 186 -10.12 -48.18 -4.74
CA LYS A 186 -10.30 -48.95 -3.49
C LYS A 186 -8.98 -49.63 -3.16
N ARG A 187 -8.30 -49.19 -2.10
CA ARG A 187 -7.09 -49.84 -1.58
C ARG A 187 -7.43 -50.61 -0.31
N GLN A 188 -7.05 -51.88 -0.27
CA GLN A 188 -7.19 -52.70 0.93
C GLN A 188 -6.02 -52.41 1.86
N LEU A 189 -6.31 -51.87 3.06
CA LEU A 189 -5.29 -51.57 4.06
C LEU A 189 -5.11 -52.72 5.06
N ALA A 190 -6.16 -53.53 5.26
CA ALA A 190 -6.16 -54.72 6.11
C ALA A 190 -7.20 -55.75 5.61
N PRO A 191 -7.12 -57.02 6.05
CA PRO A 191 -8.18 -58.01 5.79
C PRO A 191 -9.54 -57.45 6.23
N GLY A 192 -10.48 -57.31 5.29
CA GLY A 192 -11.82 -56.75 5.55
C GLY A 192 -11.94 -55.22 5.57
N MET A 193 -10.85 -54.46 5.48
CA MET A 193 -10.88 -52.99 5.52
C MET A 193 -10.40 -52.38 4.20
N PHE A 194 -11.36 -51.93 3.38
CA PHE A 194 -11.11 -51.23 2.11
C PHE A 194 -11.36 -49.74 2.28
N GLN A 195 -10.35 -48.90 1.98
CA GLN A 195 -10.52 -47.45 1.94
C GLN A 195 -10.62 -46.98 0.49
N GLN A 196 -11.62 -46.16 0.21
CA GLN A 196 -11.76 -45.46 -1.07
C GLN A 196 -10.88 -44.20 -1.02
N MET A 197 -9.84 -44.15 -1.85
CA MET A 197 -8.97 -42.99 -1.98
C MET A 197 -9.26 -42.30 -3.31
N ARG A 198 -9.51 -40.99 -3.28
CA ARG A 198 -9.62 -40.17 -4.49
C ARG A 198 -8.22 -39.73 -4.89
N MET A 199 -7.78 -40.12 -6.09
CA MET A 199 -6.51 -39.70 -6.68
C MET A 199 -6.76 -38.90 -7.95
N LYS A 200 -5.81 -38.02 -8.30
CA LYS A 200 -5.84 -37.31 -9.60
C LYS A 200 -5.82 -38.34 -10.72
N CYS A 201 -6.61 -38.12 -11.77
CA CYS A 201 -6.64 -39.01 -12.93
C CYS A 201 -5.31 -38.89 -13.70
N ASP A 202 -4.55 -39.98 -13.80
CA ASP A 202 -3.25 -39.99 -14.49
C ASP A 202 -3.36 -39.64 -15.98
N ALA A 203 -4.50 -39.92 -16.61
CA ALA A 203 -4.73 -39.68 -18.03
C ALA A 203 -4.97 -38.21 -18.40
N CYS A 204 -5.45 -37.38 -17.47
CA CYS A 204 -5.68 -35.95 -17.69
C CYS A 204 -4.97 -35.04 -16.67
N GLY A 205 -4.11 -35.63 -15.82
CA GLY A 205 -3.37 -34.88 -14.79
C GLY A 205 -4.23 -34.16 -13.77
N GLY A 206 -5.52 -34.51 -13.64
CA GLY A 206 -6.47 -33.79 -12.78
C GLY A 206 -7.41 -32.82 -13.51
N GLN A 207 -7.19 -32.53 -14.79
CA GLN A 207 -7.90 -31.47 -15.52
C GLN A 207 -9.31 -31.86 -15.98
N GLY A 208 -9.63 -33.16 -16.01
CA GLY A 208 -10.92 -33.66 -16.49
C GLY A 208 -11.11 -33.58 -18.02
N LYS A 209 -10.26 -32.82 -18.72
CA LYS A 209 -10.26 -32.67 -20.18
C LYS A 209 -9.02 -33.31 -20.79
N THR A 210 -9.10 -33.71 -22.05
CA THR A 210 -8.01 -34.27 -22.85
C THR A 210 -7.92 -33.53 -24.17
N ILE A 211 -6.69 -33.23 -24.58
CA ILE A 211 -6.39 -32.40 -25.76
C ILE A 211 -5.75 -33.29 -26.82
N LYS A 212 -6.28 -33.26 -28.06
CA LYS A 212 -5.68 -33.99 -29.19
C LYS A 212 -4.51 -33.23 -29.79
N HIS A 213 -4.68 -31.93 -30.04
CA HIS A 213 -3.67 -31.06 -30.62
C HIS A 213 -3.15 -30.06 -29.59
N LYS A 214 -2.06 -30.40 -28.91
CA LYS A 214 -1.46 -29.50 -27.91
C LYS A 214 -1.08 -28.15 -28.53
N CYS A 215 -1.36 -27.07 -27.82
CA CYS A 215 -0.91 -25.73 -28.21
C CYS A 215 0.63 -25.72 -28.38
N PRO A 216 1.17 -25.18 -29.49
CA PRO A 216 2.61 -25.16 -29.75
C PRO A 216 3.38 -24.23 -28.80
N VAL A 217 2.73 -23.18 -28.27
CA VAL A 217 3.36 -22.18 -27.39
C VAL A 217 3.43 -22.69 -25.95
N CYS A 218 2.29 -23.01 -25.34
CA CYS A 218 2.25 -23.46 -23.94
C CYS A 218 2.39 -24.99 -23.77
N GLN A 219 2.50 -25.76 -24.87
CA GLN A 219 2.60 -27.23 -24.86
C GLN A 219 1.47 -27.95 -24.08
N GLY A 220 0.27 -27.35 -24.04
CA GLY A 220 -0.87 -27.85 -23.28
C GLY A 220 -0.94 -27.41 -21.81
N GLN A 221 -0.03 -26.54 -21.34
CA GLN A 221 -0.06 -26.01 -19.97
C GLN A 221 -1.10 -24.90 -19.74
N ARG A 222 -1.63 -24.29 -20.81
CA ARG A 222 -2.65 -23.21 -20.81
C ARG A 222 -2.16 -21.83 -20.35
N VAL A 223 -0.95 -21.76 -19.81
CA VAL A 223 -0.33 -20.55 -19.27
C VAL A 223 1.11 -20.43 -19.74
N GLU A 224 1.67 -19.22 -19.69
CA GLU A 224 3.04 -18.90 -20.06
C GLU A 224 3.64 -17.86 -19.11
N ARG A 225 4.95 -17.97 -18.79
CA ARG A 225 5.63 -16.95 -17.96
C ARG A 225 6.22 -15.87 -18.88
N LYS A 226 5.82 -14.63 -18.65
CA LYS A 226 6.31 -13.44 -19.39
C LYS A 226 6.69 -12.34 -18.40
N ALA A 227 7.74 -11.58 -18.73
CA ALA A 227 8.11 -10.40 -17.96
C ALA A 227 7.01 -9.33 -18.10
N THR A 228 6.48 -8.86 -16.97
CA THR A 228 5.41 -7.85 -16.92
C THR A 228 5.93 -6.63 -16.18
N ASN A 229 5.85 -5.48 -16.83
CA ASN A 229 6.23 -4.21 -16.24
C ASN A 229 5.07 -3.67 -15.42
N VAL A 230 5.35 -3.32 -14.16
CA VAL A 230 4.39 -2.71 -13.26
C VAL A 230 4.89 -1.32 -12.90
N LEU A 231 4.00 -0.33 -13.03
CA LEU A 231 4.27 1.05 -12.64
C LEU A 231 4.15 1.18 -11.12
N LEU A 232 5.28 1.46 -10.47
CA LEU A 232 5.41 1.64 -9.03
C LEU A 232 5.45 3.12 -8.68
N LYS A 233 4.38 3.61 -8.06
CA LYS A 233 4.30 4.98 -7.56
C LYS A 233 4.68 5.02 -6.08
N ILE A 234 5.87 5.55 -5.80
CA ILE A 234 6.40 5.73 -4.45
C ILE A 234 5.97 7.11 -3.96
N GLN A 235 5.23 7.12 -2.87
CA GLN A 235 4.80 8.38 -2.25
C GLN A 235 5.95 8.99 -1.45
N ARG A 236 5.97 10.33 -1.43
CA ARG A 236 6.92 11.10 -0.65
C ARG A 236 6.87 10.68 0.83
N GLY A 237 8.02 10.39 1.43
CA GLY A 237 8.11 10.00 2.83
C GLY A 237 7.67 8.57 3.13
N ALA A 238 7.44 7.74 2.10
CA ALA A 238 7.00 6.36 2.30
C ALA A 238 7.87 5.61 3.33
N GLY A 239 7.20 4.84 4.19
CA GLY A 239 7.85 4.08 5.25
C GLY A 239 8.76 2.99 4.69
N ARG A 240 9.76 2.58 5.48
CA ARG A 240 10.54 1.38 5.15
C ARG A 240 9.62 0.16 5.17
N ASP A 241 9.81 -0.76 4.23
CA ASP A 241 9.02 -1.99 4.10
C ASP A 241 7.52 -1.74 3.87
N SER A 242 7.16 -0.53 3.39
CA SER A 242 5.78 -0.21 3.02
C SER A 242 5.34 -1.12 1.87
N ARG A 243 4.08 -1.58 1.94
CA ARG A 243 3.51 -2.52 0.97
C ARG A 243 2.55 -1.80 0.05
N VAL A 244 2.77 -1.94 -1.24
CA VAL A 244 1.86 -1.49 -2.30
C VAL A 244 1.17 -2.73 -2.86
N VAL A 245 -0.17 -2.74 -2.85
CA VAL A 245 -0.95 -3.89 -3.29
C VAL A 245 -1.56 -3.60 -4.67
N TYR A 246 -1.29 -4.48 -5.62
CA TYR A 246 -1.91 -4.48 -6.94
C TYR A 246 -2.90 -5.64 -7.01
N GLU A 247 -4.19 -5.30 -7.07
CA GLU A 247 -5.27 -6.27 -7.03
C GLU A 247 -5.32 -7.11 -8.30
N ASN A 248 -5.45 -8.43 -8.14
CA ASN A 248 -5.55 -9.41 -9.24
C ASN A 248 -4.35 -9.40 -10.22
N GLU A 249 -3.21 -8.86 -9.80
CA GLU A 249 -2.00 -8.80 -10.61
C GLU A 249 -1.03 -9.97 -10.35
N ALA A 250 -1.36 -10.95 -9.50
CA ALA A 250 -0.53 -12.14 -9.30
C ALA A 250 -0.60 -13.14 -10.46
N ASP A 251 -0.03 -14.33 -10.29
CA ASP A 251 -0.02 -15.38 -11.32
C ASP A 251 -1.44 -15.80 -11.76
N GLU A 252 -1.68 -15.76 -13.07
CA GLU A 252 -2.98 -16.06 -13.68
C GLU A 252 -3.17 -17.55 -13.98
N SER A 253 -4.43 -17.98 -14.00
CA SER A 253 -4.82 -19.34 -14.38
C SER A 253 -6.23 -19.37 -14.93
N PRO A 254 -6.55 -20.26 -15.88
CA PRO A 254 -7.93 -20.46 -16.34
C PRO A 254 -8.86 -21.03 -15.27
N ASP A 255 -8.33 -21.62 -14.19
CA ASP A 255 -9.12 -22.33 -13.19
C ASP A 255 -9.48 -21.47 -11.96
N TRP A 256 -8.84 -20.30 -11.80
CA TRP A 256 -9.00 -19.44 -10.63
C TRP A 256 -8.76 -17.97 -10.96
N VAL A 257 -9.40 -17.07 -10.21
CA VAL A 257 -9.14 -15.62 -10.30
C VAL A 257 -7.74 -15.33 -9.71
N PRO A 258 -6.90 -14.48 -10.32
CA PRO A 258 -5.59 -14.16 -9.79
C PRO A 258 -5.62 -13.63 -8.35
N GLY A 259 -4.55 -13.90 -7.61
CA GLY A 259 -4.30 -13.25 -6.32
C GLY A 259 -3.76 -11.83 -6.50
N ASP A 260 -3.32 -11.22 -5.40
CA ASP A 260 -2.76 -9.87 -5.40
C ASP A 260 -1.23 -9.89 -5.48
N LEU A 261 -0.67 -8.92 -6.20
CA LEU A 261 0.78 -8.66 -6.20
C LEU A 261 1.08 -7.66 -5.09
N ILE A 262 1.81 -8.11 -4.07
CA ILE A 262 2.22 -7.32 -2.92
C ILE A 262 3.66 -6.89 -3.15
N VAL A 263 3.85 -5.60 -3.43
CA VAL A 263 5.18 -5.02 -3.64
C VAL A 263 5.66 -4.41 -2.32
N THR A 264 6.70 -4.99 -1.73
CA THR A 264 7.33 -4.49 -0.52
C THR A 264 8.51 -3.59 -0.90
N LEU A 265 8.44 -2.32 -0.51
CA LEU A 265 9.50 -1.34 -0.77
C LEU A 265 10.63 -1.50 0.24
N SER A 266 11.83 -1.81 -0.25
CA SER A 266 13.04 -1.93 0.56
C SER A 266 14.01 -0.80 0.25
N GLU A 267 14.69 -0.28 1.26
CA GLU A 267 15.74 0.73 1.08
C GLU A 267 16.98 0.07 0.48
N GLN A 268 17.40 0.56 -0.69
CA GLN A 268 18.58 0.08 -1.39
C GLN A 268 19.84 0.35 -0.56
N ALA A 269 20.78 -0.60 -0.58
CA ALA A 269 22.09 -0.38 0.01
C ALA A 269 22.83 0.75 -0.73
N PRO A 270 23.59 1.60 -0.02
CA PRO A 270 24.32 2.68 -0.65
C PRO A 270 25.33 2.16 -1.67
N SER A 271 25.33 2.75 -2.87
CA SER A 271 26.28 2.44 -3.94
C SER A 271 26.80 3.73 -4.57
N ASP A 272 28.07 3.70 -5.00
CA ASP A 272 28.74 4.84 -5.65
C ASP A 272 28.40 4.95 -7.15
N GLU A 273 27.91 3.86 -7.77
CA GLU A 273 27.78 3.75 -9.23
C GLU A 273 26.65 4.62 -9.83
N ASN A 274 25.58 4.89 -9.07
CA ASN A 274 24.40 5.63 -9.54
C ASN A 274 24.06 6.88 -8.71
N ASN A 275 25.03 7.39 -7.94
CA ASN A 275 24.81 8.43 -6.94
C ASN A 275 25.77 9.62 -7.13
N PRO A 276 25.55 10.49 -8.13
CA PRO A 276 26.47 11.59 -8.47
C PRO A 276 26.64 12.58 -7.31
N ASP A 277 25.58 12.78 -6.51
CA ASP A 277 25.56 13.71 -5.38
C ASP A 277 25.99 13.05 -4.06
N LYS A 278 26.21 11.72 -4.04
CA LYS A 278 26.50 10.90 -2.85
C LYS A 278 25.42 10.99 -1.75
N VAL A 279 24.17 11.22 -2.14
CA VAL A 279 23.02 11.43 -1.24
C VAL A 279 22.23 10.15 -0.93
N ASP A 280 22.34 9.11 -1.77
CA ASP A 280 21.60 7.84 -1.64
C ASP A 280 22.17 6.88 -0.57
N GLY A 281 22.22 7.33 0.68
CA GLY A 281 22.52 6.48 1.83
C GLY A 281 24.00 6.27 2.19
N VAL A 282 24.93 6.80 1.38
CA VAL A 282 26.39 6.68 1.62
C VAL A 282 26.76 7.41 2.91
N PHE A 283 26.20 8.61 3.09
CA PHE A 283 26.42 9.45 4.27
C PHE A 283 25.15 9.64 5.10
N PHE A 284 23.97 9.60 4.47
CA PHE A 284 22.69 9.64 5.16
C PHE A 284 22.28 8.26 5.65
N ARG A 285 21.81 8.18 6.89
CA ARG A 285 21.17 6.97 7.42
C ARG A 285 19.80 7.33 7.93
N ARG A 286 18.77 6.64 7.43
CA ARG A 286 17.40 6.83 7.88
C ARG A 286 17.11 5.98 9.13
N LYS A 287 16.47 6.59 10.14
CA LYS A 287 15.86 5.87 11.26
C LYS A 287 14.49 6.47 11.54
N GLY A 288 13.44 5.77 11.11
CA GLY A 288 12.08 6.30 11.15
C GLY A 288 11.93 7.50 10.23
N ASN A 289 11.56 8.64 10.79
CA ASN A 289 11.42 9.91 10.06
C ASN A 289 12.67 10.79 10.19
N ASP A 290 13.66 10.39 10.98
CA ASP A 290 14.87 11.17 11.17
C ASP A 290 16.01 10.67 10.27
N LEU A 291 16.87 11.61 9.89
CA LEU A 291 18.09 11.37 9.14
C LEU A 291 19.32 11.54 10.03
N TYR A 292 20.35 10.75 9.77
CA TYR A 292 21.61 10.79 10.49
C TYR A 292 22.73 10.99 9.49
N TRP A 293 23.63 11.93 9.78
CA TRP A 293 24.81 12.24 9.00
C TRP A 293 26.04 12.18 9.89
N THR A 294 27.14 11.60 9.41
CA THR A 294 28.41 11.61 10.11
C THR A 294 29.35 12.59 9.43
N GLU A 295 29.67 13.71 10.10
CA GLU A 295 30.62 14.70 9.59
C GLU A 295 32.00 14.49 10.21
N LEU A 296 33.01 14.42 9.35
CA LEU A 296 34.40 14.27 9.78
C LEU A 296 35.03 15.65 10.00
N LEU A 297 35.57 15.86 11.20
CA LEU A 297 36.32 17.07 11.54
C LEU A 297 37.77 16.71 11.83
N SER A 298 38.70 17.53 11.36
CA SER A 298 40.07 17.49 11.87
C SER A 298 40.13 18.01 13.31
N LEU A 299 41.17 17.63 14.07
CA LEU A 299 41.43 18.19 15.40
C LEU A 299 41.41 19.73 15.39
N ARG A 300 41.96 20.34 14.33
CA ARG A 300 41.97 21.80 14.13
C ARG A 300 40.55 22.37 14.08
N GLU A 301 39.69 21.78 13.26
CA GLU A 301 38.32 22.25 13.03
C GLU A 301 37.43 22.00 14.24
N ALA A 302 37.60 20.86 14.91
CA ALA A 302 36.88 20.54 16.13
C ALA A 302 37.26 21.48 17.28
N TRP A 303 38.54 21.81 17.44
CA TRP A 303 38.99 22.64 18.55
C TRP A 303 38.85 24.15 18.31
N MET A 304 39.21 24.64 17.12
CA MET A 304 39.23 26.08 16.85
C MET A 304 37.94 26.60 16.20
N GLY A 305 37.07 25.72 15.69
CA GLY A 305 35.93 26.11 14.88
C GLY A 305 36.36 26.86 13.62
N GLY A 306 35.56 27.82 13.19
CA GLY A 306 35.84 28.67 12.04
C GLY A 306 35.76 27.95 10.69
N TRP A 307 34.84 27.00 10.56
CA TRP A 307 34.62 26.22 9.35
C TRP A 307 33.16 26.32 8.90
N THR A 308 32.94 26.03 7.61
CA THR A 308 31.61 25.94 7.00
C THR A 308 31.60 24.77 6.04
N ARG A 309 30.54 23.96 6.08
CA ARG A 309 30.29 22.85 5.18
C ARG A 309 28.90 23.01 4.57
N ASN A 310 28.80 22.67 3.31
CA ASN A 310 27.55 22.67 2.58
C ASN A 310 27.21 21.21 2.28
N LEU A 311 26.21 20.69 2.97
CA LEU A 311 25.69 19.35 2.73
C LEU A 311 24.62 19.44 1.65
N THR A 312 24.75 18.64 0.60
CA THR A 312 23.68 18.46 -0.38
C THR A 312 22.66 17.48 0.21
N HIS A 313 21.41 17.93 0.36
CA HIS A 313 20.32 17.11 0.86
C HIS A 313 19.74 16.21 -0.25
N LEU A 314 18.81 15.32 0.10
CA LEU A 314 18.15 14.34 -0.78
C LEU A 314 17.31 14.98 -1.90
N ASP A 315 16.80 16.20 -1.71
CA ASP A 315 16.13 17.01 -2.74
C ASP A 315 17.08 18.00 -3.45
N SER A 316 18.39 17.86 -3.22
CA SER A 316 19.46 18.72 -3.76
C SER A 316 19.54 20.14 -3.18
N HIS A 317 18.72 20.51 -2.18
CA HIS A 317 18.95 21.77 -1.47
C HIS A 317 20.20 21.67 -0.57
N VAL A 318 20.75 22.83 -0.16
CA VAL A 318 22.00 22.87 0.61
C VAL A 318 21.72 23.18 2.09
N VAL A 319 22.09 22.25 2.96
CA VAL A 319 22.12 22.46 4.41
C VAL A 319 23.50 22.96 4.81
N ARG A 320 23.58 24.18 5.35
CA ARG A 320 24.84 24.80 5.75
C ARG A 320 25.17 24.48 7.21
N LEU A 321 26.20 23.68 7.43
CA LEU A 321 26.82 23.49 8.74
C LEU A 321 27.89 24.54 8.96
N GLN A 322 27.91 25.17 10.13
CA GLN A 322 28.96 26.12 10.47
C GLN A 322 29.26 26.14 11.96
N ARG A 323 30.52 26.36 12.29
CA ARG A 323 30.95 26.70 13.65
C ARG A 323 31.80 27.96 13.60
N PRO A 324 31.44 29.03 14.33
CA PRO A 324 32.27 30.22 14.43
C PRO A 324 33.58 29.91 15.17
N ARG A 325 34.59 30.78 15.00
CA ARG A 325 35.89 30.61 15.66
C ARG A 325 35.74 30.65 17.19
N GLY A 326 36.44 29.76 17.87
CA GLY A 326 36.45 29.65 19.34
C GLY A 326 35.35 28.76 19.92
N GLN A 327 34.46 28.21 19.10
CA GLN A 327 33.50 27.19 19.54
C GLN A 327 34.09 25.79 19.32
N VAL A 328 34.20 25.04 20.42
CA VAL A 328 34.74 23.67 20.43
C VAL A 328 33.62 22.67 20.18
N VAL A 329 33.90 21.70 19.31
CA VAL A 329 33.05 20.52 19.09
C VAL A 329 33.72 19.32 19.74
N GLN A 330 33.00 18.68 20.67
CA GLN A 330 33.48 17.45 21.31
C GLN A 330 33.33 16.25 20.36
N PRO A 331 34.23 15.26 20.42
CA PRO A 331 34.04 14.00 19.69
C PRO A 331 32.71 13.34 20.07
N GLY A 332 31.92 12.93 19.08
CA GLY A 332 30.60 12.33 19.28
C GLY A 332 29.50 13.34 19.63
N HIS A 333 29.78 14.64 19.58
CA HIS A 333 28.74 15.66 19.68
C HIS A 333 27.73 15.51 18.54
N ILE A 334 26.44 15.58 18.88
CA ILE A 334 25.34 15.47 17.93
C ILE A 334 24.66 16.85 17.85
N GLU A 335 24.68 17.46 16.67
CA GLU A 335 23.90 18.65 16.36
C GLU A 335 22.59 18.26 15.69
N THR A 336 21.48 18.83 16.14
CA THR A 336 20.16 18.57 15.57
C THR A 336 19.76 19.74 14.69
N ILE A 337 19.44 19.46 13.43
CA ILE A 337 18.91 20.42 12.47
C ILE A 337 17.43 20.09 12.28
N VAL A 338 16.60 20.99 12.77
CA VAL A 338 15.15 20.78 12.84
C VAL A 338 14.53 20.91 11.46
N GLY A 339 13.66 19.97 11.08
CA GLY A 339 12.95 19.99 9.81
C GLY A 339 13.76 19.50 8.60
N GLU A 340 14.96 18.97 8.82
CA GLU A 340 15.84 18.44 7.77
C GLU A 340 15.87 16.90 7.72
N GLY A 341 14.94 16.22 8.39
CA GLY A 341 14.77 14.77 8.33
C GLY A 341 13.89 14.32 7.16
N MET A 342 13.42 13.07 7.18
CA MET A 342 12.49 12.56 6.18
C MET A 342 11.13 13.26 6.29
N PRO A 343 10.43 13.48 5.17
CA PRO A 343 9.03 13.92 5.19
C PRO A 343 8.16 12.84 5.83
N VAL A 344 7.23 13.27 6.68
CA VAL A 344 6.24 12.38 7.30
C VAL A 344 5.16 12.06 6.27
N TRP A 345 4.94 10.77 6.04
CA TRP A 345 3.91 10.33 5.11
C TRP A 345 2.51 10.58 5.69
N HIS A 346 1.64 11.17 4.88
CA HIS A 346 0.22 11.36 5.17
C HIS A 346 -0.62 10.91 3.97
N GLU A 347 -1.80 10.31 4.23
CA GLU A 347 -2.71 9.82 3.18
C GLU A 347 -3.17 10.94 2.22
N ASP A 348 -3.37 12.14 2.76
CA ASP A 348 -3.83 13.32 2.01
C ASP A 348 -2.69 14.12 1.33
N GLY A 349 -1.43 13.75 1.56
CA GLY A 349 -0.26 14.47 1.04
C GLY A 349 -0.20 15.96 1.42
N ASP A 350 0.44 16.77 0.57
CA ASP A 350 0.36 18.23 0.66
C ASP A 350 -1.04 18.69 0.23
N SER A 351 -1.88 19.04 1.21
CA SER A 351 -3.23 19.55 0.98
C SER A 351 -3.39 20.95 1.57
N VAL A 352 -4.48 21.64 1.25
CA VAL A 352 -4.80 22.95 1.84
C VAL A 352 -4.82 22.91 3.38
N TYR A 353 -5.08 21.73 3.96
CA TYR A 353 -5.22 21.53 5.40
C TYR A 353 -3.97 20.91 6.05
N HIS A 354 -3.01 20.40 5.26
CA HIS A 354 -1.84 19.70 5.76
C HIS A 354 -0.59 20.12 4.97
N THR A 355 0.34 20.75 5.67
CA THR A 355 1.70 21.00 5.17
C THR A 355 2.56 19.80 5.54
N THR A 356 3.36 19.27 4.60
CA THR A 356 4.30 18.19 4.91
C THR A 356 5.20 18.56 6.09
N GLU A 357 5.09 17.79 7.16
CA GLU A 357 6.01 17.85 8.30
C GLU A 357 7.27 17.05 7.96
N PHE A 358 8.40 17.48 8.51
CA PHE A 358 9.68 16.81 8.34
C PHE A 358 10.22 16.38 9.70
N GLY A 359 10.90 15.23 9.72
CA GLY A 359 11.70 14.84 10.88
C GLY A 359 12.94 15.72 11.04
N ASN A 360 13.91 15.27 11.83
CA ASN A 360 15.14 16.01 12.08
C ASN A 360 16.35 15.35 11.42
N LEU A 361 17.38 16.16 11.15
CA LEU A 361 18.71 15.69 10.77
C LEU A 361 19.64 15.75 11.98
N TYR A 362 20.19 14.61 12.37
CA TYR A 362 21.22 14.50 13.41
C TYR A 362 22.59 14.40 12.78
N VAL A 363 23.44 15.39 13.03
CA VAL A 363 24.82 15.43 12.55
C VAL A 363 25.75 15.01 13.69
N GLU A 364 26.30 13.79 13.59
CA GLU A 364 27.35 13.28 14.49
C GLU A 364 28.71 13.77 14.01
N TYR A 365 29.42 14.52 14.86
CA TYR A 365 30.78 14.97 14.56
C TYR A 365 31.83 13.96 15.05
N ARG A 366 32.57 13.37 14.12
CA ARG A 366 33.71 12.51 14.43
C ARG A 366 35.01 13.24 14.19
N VAL A 367 35.82 13.32 15.25
CA VAL A 367 37.12 13.98 15.19
C VAL A 367 38.18 12.98 14.76
N VAL A 368 38.84 13.25 13.64
CA VAL A 368 39.98 12.49 13.15
C VAL A 368 41.25 13.13 13.69
N LEU A 369 42.00 12.35 14.47
CA LEU A 369 43.31 12.75 15.00
C LEU A 369 44.40 12.45 13.97
N PRO A 370 45.47 13.26 13.92
CA PRO A 370 46.65 12.93 13.12
C PRO A 370 47.35 11.68 13.66
N ASP A 371 47.86 10.84 12.76
CA ASP A 371 48.50 9.56 13.12
C ASP A 371 49.83 9.74 13.88
N GLN A 372 50.52 10.85 13.65
CA GLN A 372 51.82 11.17 14.24
C GLN A 372 51.92 12.66 14.55
N MET A 373 52.69 13.01 15.59
CA MET A 373 53.03 14.39 15.93
C MET A 373 54.53 14.58 15.76
N ASP A 374 54.93 15.69 15.14
CA ASP A 374 56.34 16.09 15.10
C ASP A 374 56.80 16.62 16.49
N THR A 375 58.11 16.63 16.71
CA THR A 375 58.69 17.02 18.02
C THR A 375 58.38 18.46 18.42
N THR A 376 58.24 19.35 17.43
CA THR A 376 57.91 20.76 17.63
C THR A 376 56.47 20.89 18.13
N MET A 377 55.53 20.27 17.42
CA MET A 377 54.11 20.20 17.72
C MET A 377 53.86 19.54 19.07
N GLU A 378 54.59 18.49 19.42
CA GLU A 378 54.50 17.87 20.74
C GLU A 378 54.85 18.87 21.84
N SER A 379 55.97 19.59 21.71
CA SER A 379 56.43 20.54 22.72
C SER A 379 55.46 21.71 22.91
N GLU A 380 54.94 22.27 21.81
CA GLU A 380 53.98 23.37 21.83
C GLU A 380 52.63 22.94 22.39
N PHE A 381 52.12 21.79 21.94
CA PHE A 381 50.84 21.26 22.40
C PHE A 381 50.89 20.91 23.89
N ARG A 382 51.99 20.27 24.36
CA ARG A 382 52.18 19.96 25.78
C ARG A 382 52.19 21.24 26.63
N GLY A 383 52.96 22.24 26.23
CA GLY A 383 53.04 23.50 26.95
C GLY A 383 51.71 24.26 27.01
N LEU A 384 50.92 24.24 25.94
CA LEU A 384 49.58 24.80 25.92
C LEU A 384 48.61 24.02 26.82
N TRP A 385 48.62 22.70 26.70
CA TRP A 385 47.69 21.81 27.40
C TRP A 385 47.92 21.80 28.90
N GLU A 386 49.17 21.73 29.37
CA GLU A 386 49.50 21.78 30.80
C GLU A 386 49.07 23.10 31.45
N LYS A 387 49.28 24.24 30.76
CA LYS A 387 48.82 25.56 31.23
C LYS A 387 47.30 25.61 31.34
N TRP A 388 46.59 25.10 30.33
CA TRP A 388 45.13 25.05 30.36
C TRP A 388 44.61 24.13 31.47
N ARG A 389 45.23 22.95 31.65
CA ARG A 389 44.87 21.97 32.68
C ARG A 389 45.08 22.54 34.08
N GLY A 390 46.23 23.18 34.33
CA GLY A 390 46.53 23.84 35.60
C GLY A 390 45.58 25.00 35.91
N LYS A 391 45.14 25.74 34.89
CA LYS A 391 44.18 26.85 35.06
C LYS A 391 42.76 26.36 35.38
N ASN A 392 42.32 25.25 34.77
CA ASN A 392 40.95 24.76 34.91
C ASN A 392 40.79 23.62 35.93
N GLY A 393 41.89 23.15 36.53
CA GLY A 393 41.87 22.10 37.55
C GLY A 393 41.42 20.72 37.03
N VAL A 394 41.57 20.45 35.73
CA VAL A 394 41.11 19.19 35.13
C VAL A 394 42.11 18.08 35.41
N ASP A 395 41.70 16.98 36.01
CA ASP A 395 42.54 15.79 36.13
C ASP A 395 41.78 14.54 35.71
N LEU A 396 41.88 14.20 34.41
CA LEU A 396 41.16 13.07 33.80
C LEU A 396 41.32 11.75 34.57
N GLN A 397 42.45 11.52 35.24
CA GLN A 397 42.66 10.28 35.98
C GLN A 397 41.86 10.27 37.29
N ALA A 398 41.86 11.37 38.04
CA ALA A 398 41.00 11.56 39.20
C ALA A 398 39.52 11.65 38.81
N ASP A 399 39.20 12.40 37.76
CA ASP A 399 37.84 12.64 37.26
C ASP A 399 37.18 11.36 36.72
N SER A 400 37.98 10.39 36.24
CA SER A 400 37.47 9.11 35.76
C SER A 400 37.01 8.16 36.87
N GLY A 401 37.31 8.45 38.13
CA GLY A 401 36.97 7.60 39.28
C GLY A 401 37.63 6.21 39.26
N ARG A 402 38.59 5.97 38.37
CA ARG A 402 39.31 4.70 38.30
C ARG A 402 40.31 4.61 39.44
N ALA A 403 40.41 3.43 40.06
CA ALA A 403 41.40 3.18 41.10
C ALA A 403 42.81 3.49 40.57
N SER A 404 43.54 4.33 41.30
CA SER A 404 44.87 4.82 40.91
C SER A 404 45.96 3.76 41.01
N GLN A 405 45.68 2.61 41.63
CA GLN A 405 46.59 1.49 41.76
C GLN A 405 45.87 0.18 41.39
N PRO A 406 46.56 -0.77 40.72
CA PRO A 406 46.06 -2.13 40.66
C PRO A 406 45.90 -2.62 42.10
N GLN A 407 44.71 -3.11 42.46
CA GLN A 407 44.55 -3.84 43.71
C GLN A 407 45.60 -4.95 43.71
N ARG A 408 46.57 -4.87 44.63
CA ARG A 408 47.45 -5.99 44.89
C ARG A 408 46.55 -7.10 45.41
N ASP A 409 46.37 -8.15 44.63
CA ASP A 409 45.82 -9.41 45.14
C ASP A 409 46.74 -9.87 46.26
N GLU A 410 46.28 -9.69 47.51
CA GLU A 410 46.91 -10.28 48.69
C GLU A 410 46.62 -11.78 48.64
N LEU A 411 47.52 -12.54 48.00
CA LEU A 411 47.66 -13.99 48.15
C LEU A 411 48.46 -14.34 49.39
#